data_AF-A0AAW9U468-F1
#
_entry.id   AF-A0AAW9U468-F1
#
_cell.length_a   1.000
_cell.length_b   1.000
_cell.length_c   1.000
_cell.angle_alpha   90.00
_cell.angle_beta   90.00
_cell.angle_gamma   90.00
#
_symmetry.space_group_name_H-M   'P 1'
#
loop_
_entity.id
_entity.type
_entity.pdbx_description
1 polymer ?
#
loop_
_entity_poly.entity_id
_entity_poly.type
_entity_poly.pdbx_seq_one_letter_code
_entity_poly.pdbx_strand_id
1 'polypeptide(L)' 'MHIYEVIILNPEYDGEDHFVIAKSEQRAKNIVLDYYEQEQDGYCSPVTEHDLAVNGPVEPENYAEEMLLN' A
#
# COMPACT_ATOMS: atom_id res chain seq x y z
N MET A 1 -16.47 1.98 -2.06
CA MET A 1 -15.24 1.15 -2.02
C MET A 1 -14.48 1.50 -3.26
N HIS A 2 -13.22 1.86 -3.10
CA HIS A 2 -12.38 2.40 -4.16
C HIS A 2 -11.02 1.72 -4.09
N ILE A 3 -10.29 1.78 -5.19
CA ILE A 3 -8.89 1.35 -5.24
C ILE A 3 -8.05 2.52 -4.73
N TYR A 4 -7.10 2.20 -3.87
CA TYR A 4 -6.09 3.11 -3.36
C TYR A 4 -4.73 2.50 -3.66
N GLU A 5 -3.80 3.32 -4.13
CA GLU A 5 -2.38 3.00 -4.19
C GLU A 5 -1.76 3.44 -2.86
N VAL A 6 -1.05 2.55 -2.19
CA VAL A 6 -0.32 2.83 -0.96
C VAL A 6 1.15 2.68 -1.27
N ILE A 7 1.89 3.78 -1.23
CA ILE A 7 3.31 3.85 -1.55
C ILE A 7 4.11 3.79 -0.26
N ILE A 8 5.15 2.94 -0.25
CA ILE A 8 6.08 2.85 0.87
C ILE A 8 7.22 3.85 0.68
N LEU A 9 7.36 4.76 1.63
CA LEU A 9 8.38 5.79 1.66
C LEU A 9 9.66 5.33 2.37
N ASN A 10 9.62 4.19 3.06
CA ASN A 10 10.76 3.64 3.75
C ASN A 10 11.80 3.15 2.72
N PRO A 11 13.05 3.66 2.77
CA PRO A 11 14.09 3.31 1.79
C PRO A 11 14.52 1.83 1.84
N GLU A 12 14.20 1.08 2.90
CA GLU A 12 14.41 -0.38 2.92
C GLU A 12 13.49 -1.13 1.92
N TYR A 13 12.38 -0.49 1.52
CA TYR A 13 11.36 -1.01 0.61
C TYR A 13 11.23 -0.11 -0.64
N ASP A 14 12.34 0.52 -1.06
CA ASP A 14 12.36 1.53 -2.13
C ASP A 14 11.71 1.02 -3.42
N GLY A 15 10.63 1.69 -3.82
CA GLY A 15 9.84 1.37 -5.01
C GLY A 15 8.69 0.37 -4.80
N GLU A 16 8.41 -0.06 -3.56
CA GLU A 16 7.24 -0.88 -3.28
C GLU A 16 5.97 -0.05 -3.06
N ASP A 17 4.91 -0.44 -3.77
CA ASP A 17 3.56 0.08 -3.64
C ASP A 17 2.54 -1.06 -3.61
N HIS A 18 1.36 -0.78 -3.06
CA HIS A 18 0.27 -1.74 -2.93
C HIS A 18 -1.04 -1.14 -3.40
N PHE A 19 -1.71 -1.81 -4.34
CA PHE A 19 -3.09 -1.48 -4.68
C PHE A 19 -4.05 -2.24 -3.78
N VAL A 20 -4.88 -1.51 -3.05
CA VAL A 20 -5.85 -2.09 -2.13
C VAL A 20 -7.25 -1.53 -2.34
N ILE A 21 -8.26 -2.39 -2.20
CA ILE A 21 -9.66 -1.97 -2.24
C ILE A 21 -10.11 -1.61 -0.83
N ALA A 22 -10.38 -0.34 -0.58
CA ALA A 22 -10.76 0.16 0.74
C ALA A 22 -11.98 1.08 0.71
N LYS A 23 -12.52 1.38 1.89
CA LYS A 23 -13.60 2.38 2.07
C LYS A 23 -13.06 3.80 2.27
N SER A 24 -11.78 3.94 2.60
CA SER A 24 -11.10 5.21 2.86
C SER A 24 -9.58 5.00 2.77
N GLU A 25 -8.83 6.10 2.62
CA GLU A 25 -7.36 6.09 2.62
C GLU A 25 -6.79 5.51 3.93
N GLN A 26 -7.35 5.89 5.09
CA GLN A 26 -6.94 5.31 6.36
C GLN A 26 -7.08 3.80 6.38
N ARG A 27 -8.19 3.28 5.82
CA ARG A 27 -8.40 1.83 5.77
C ARG A 27 -7.44 1.17 4.79
N ALA A 28 -7.05 1.84 3.71
CA ALA A 28 -6.01 1.39 2.79
C ALA A 28 -4.65 1.25 3.49
N LYS A 29 -4.22 2.28 4.25
CA LYS A 29 -2.99 2.22 5.06
C LYS A 29 -3.01 1.05 6.03
N ASN A 30 -4.10 0.88 6.77
CA ASN A 30 -4.20 -0.19 7.76
C ASN A 30 -4.08 -1.59 7.13
N ILE A 31 -4.64 -1.81 5.93
CA ILE A 31 -4.51 -3.10 5.24
C ILE A 31 -3.04 -3.41 4.92
N VAL A 32 -2.27 -2.41 4.46
CA VAL A 32 -0.85 -2.58 4.13
C VAL A 32 -0.01 -2.77 5.40
N LEU A 33 -0.31 -2.03 6.47
CA LEU A 33 0.34 -2.27 7.78
C LEU A 33 0.08 -3.70 8.28
N ASP A 34 -1.17 -4.16 8.24
CA ASP A 34 -1.54 -5.52 8.65
C ASP A 34 -0.80 -6.59 7.81
N TYR A 35 -0.50 -6.31 6.53
CA TYR A 35 0.29 -7.19 5.66
C TYR A 35 1.75 -7.27 6.10
N TYR A 36 2.42 -6.13 6.28
CA TYR A 36 3.84 -6.13 6.69
C TYR A 36 4.04 -6.59 8.13
N GLU A 37 3.08 -6.40 9.03
CA GLU A 37 3.12 -6.99 10.38
C GLU A 37 3.11 -8.53 10.34
N GLN A 38 2.43 -9.14 9.36
CA GLN A 38 2.37 -10.60 9.19
C GLN A 38 3.62 -11.17 8.51
N GLU A 39 4.19 -10.42 7.56
CA GLU A 39 5.41 -10.82 6.82
C GLU A 39 6.71 -10.50 7.60
N GLN A 40 6.62 -9.88 8.78
CA GLN A 40 7.80 -9.42 9.52
C GLN A 40 8.60 -10.60 10.13
N ASP A 41 9.63 -11.07 9.41
CA ASP A 41 10.52 -12.14 9.87
C ASP A 41 11.71 -11.65 10.75
N GLY A 42 11.61 -10.41 11.27
CA GLY A 42 12.55 -9.81 12.22
C GLY A 42 13.84 -9.21 11.63
N TYR A 43 14.05 -9.29 10.31
CA TYR A 43 15.24 -8.75 9.64
C TYR A 43 15.07 -7.34 9.05
N CYS A 44 13.83 -6.89 8.80
CA CYS A 44 13.55 -5.56 8.25
C CYS A 44 12.90 -4.64 9.30
N SER A 45 13.14 -3.34 9.18
CA SER A 45 12.52 -2.33 10.04
C SER A 45 10.98 -2.39 9.87
N PRO A 46 10.21 -2.28 10.97
CA PRO A 46 8.75 -2.28 10.89
C PRO A 46 8.27 -1.12 10.04
N VAL A 47 7.36 -1.39 9.11
CA VAL A 47 6.63 -0.37 8.37
C VAL A 47 5.64 0.29 9.31
N THR A 48 5.69 1.61 9.42
CA THR A 48 4.75 2.41 10.22
C THR A 48 3.86 3.27 9.34
N GLU A 49 2.78 3.81 9.90
CA GLU A 49 1.87 4.67 9.14
C GLU A 49 2.56 5.91 8.53
N HIS A 50 3.62 6.40 9.19
CA HIS A 50 4.42 7.53 8.70
C HIS A 50 5.25 7.19 7.47
N ASP A 51 5.50 5.90 7.25
CA ASP A 51 6.20 5.38 6.09
C ASP A 51 5.26 5.15 4.90
N LEU A 52 3.96 5.46 5.02
CA LEU A 52 2.97 5.22 3.98
C LEU A 52 2.37 6.53 3.44
N ALA A 53 2.51 6.72 2.12
CA ALA A 53 1.70 7.66 1.35
C ALA A 53 0.54 6.92 0.69
N VAL A 54 -0.60 7.59 0.50
CA VAL A 54 -1.75 7.01 -0.20
C VAL A 54 -2.16 7.94 -1.33
N ASN A 55 -2.28 7.39 -2.53
CA ASN A 55 -2.90 8.04 -3.66
C ASN A 55 -4.27 7.41 -3.91
N GLY A 56 -5.27 8.26 -4.13
CA GLY A 56 -6.58 7.83 -4.57
C GLY A 56 -7.73 8.66 -4.02
N PRO A 57 -8.99 8.22 -4.23
CA PRO A 57 -9.36 7.01 -4.97
C PRO A 57 -8.83 7.03 -6.41
N VAL A 58 -8.26 5.91 -6.84
CA VAL A 58 -7.70 5.74 -8.18
C VAL A 58 -8.74 5.08 -9.08
N GLU A 59 -8.93 5.62 -10.28
CA GLU A 59 -9.67 4.93 -11.34
C GLU A 59 -8.72 3.98 -12.09
N PRO A 60 -9.07 2.69 -12.30
CA PRO A 60 -8.19 1.72 -12.95
C PRO A 60 -7.63 2.18 -14.30
N GLU A 61 -8.43 2.93 -15.04
CA GLU A 61 -8.11 3.49 -16.36
C GLU A 61 -7.02 4.57 -16.33
N ASN A 62 -6.64 5.07 -15.15
CA ASN A 62 -5.53 6.01 -14.99
C ASN A 62 -4.15 5.33 -14.92
N TYR A 63 -4.09 3.99 -14.81
CA TYR A 63 -2.83 3.26 -14.86
C TYR A 63 -2.46 2.86 -16.28
N ALA A 64 -1.19 3.06 -16.63
CA ALA A 64 -0.66 2.74 -17.95
C ALA A 64 -0.58 1.22 -18.21
N GLU A 65 -0.58 0.41 -17.15
CA GLU A 65 -0.45 -1.04 -17.21
C GLU A 65 -1.67 -1.74 -16.60
N GLU A 66 -2.16 -2.79 -17.26
CA GLU A 66 -3.19 -3.67 -16.71
C GLU A 66 -2.61 -4.44 -15.52
N MET A 67 -3.17 -4.25 -14.33
CA MET A 67 -2.75 -4.95 -13.12
C MET A 67 -3.86 -5.85 -12.58
N LEU A 68 -3.47 -7.05 -12.18
CA LEU A 68 -4.37 -8.02 -11.57
C LEU A 68 -4.25 -7.90 -10.05
N LEU A 69 -5.34 -7.43 -9.42
CA LEU A 69 -5.46 -7.38 -7.97
C LEU A 69 -5.71 -8.81 -7.47
N ASN A 70 -4.70 -9.47 -6.92
CA ASN A 70 -4.82 -10.81 -6.32
C ASN A 70 -5.21 -10.73 -4.84
#